data_AF-Q3M392-F1
#
_entry.id   AF-Q3M392-F1
#
_cell.length_a   1.000
_cell.length_b   1.000
_cell.length_c   1.000
_cell.angle_alpha   90.00
_cell.angle_beta   90.00
_cell.angle_gamma   90.00
#
_symmetry.space_group_name_H-M   'P 1'
#
loop_
_entity.id
_entity.type
_entity.pdbx_description
1 polymer ?
#
loop_
_entity_poly.entity_id
_entity_poly.type
_entity_poly.pdbx_seq_one_letter_code
_entity_poly.pdbx_strand_id
1 'polypeptide(L)'
;MNRSPTNQKASKKIENIKSFSTIASLCIGIVAIGIQPVQAEGSRNLYPASSPGTAYRANLEWRTEQTGNLITRRTLLKVYAQAGEYILLGSSAVGVTRTSNNVTTTGDIYVYNPNLVTGQVGSETFPSIPSFQCTSQAGRGKINSRTEELAGPKSINGTGNTSGYTACYYQAPSTGIYDVVIFGPAGFNASGDGGVTAEINLTSSTNFDSSQGSSVAAWDVTVRSSTSVL
;
A
#
# COMPACT_ATOMS: atom_id res chain seq x y z
N MET A 1 -44.87 -64.21 29.14
CA MET A 1 -44.69 -63.14 28.14
C MET A 1 -45.11 -61.80 28.75
N ASN A 2 -44.50 -60.71 28.29
CA ASN A 2 -44.65 -59.29 28.68
C ASN A 2 -43.85 -58.78 29.90
N ARG A 3 -42.67 -58.21 29.61
CA ARG A 3 -42.06 -57.13 30.41
C ARG A 3 -42.57 -55.79 29.86
N SER A 4 -42.95 -54.90 30.78
CA SER A 4 -43.42 -53.52 30.52
C SER A 4 -42.24 -52.58 30.18
N PRO A 5 -42.39 -51.64 29.21
CA PRO A 5 -41.40 -50.61 28.95
C PRO A 5 -41.78 -49.29 29.62
N THR A 6 -41.00 -48.87 30.62
CA THR A 6 -41.00 -47.49 31.11
C THR A 6 -39.58 -46.92 31.06
N ASN A 7 -39.50 -45.64 30.67
CA ASN A 7 -38.36 -44.72 30.75
C ASN A 7 -37.41 -44.62 29.53
N GLN A 8 -37.82 -43.84 28.52
CA GLN A 8 -36.90 -43.19 27.56
C GLN A 8 -37.11 -41.67 27.38
N LYS A 9 -38.11 -41.04 28.02
CA LYS A 9 -38.47 -39.64 27.70
C LYS A 9 -37.64 -38.55 28.40
N ALA A 10 -36.87 -38.85 29.44
CA ALA A 10 -36.14 -37.82 30.21
C ALA A 10 -34.74 -37.46 29.66
N SER A 11 -34.09 -38.36 28.91
CA SER A 11 -32.70 -38.17 28.46
C SER A 11 -32.55 -37.13 27.34
N LYS A 12 -33.52 -37.06 26.41
CA LYS A 12 -33.45 -36.18 25.23
C LYS A 12 -33.47 -34.68 25.55
N LYS A 13 -34.07 -34.27 26.68
CA LYS A 13 -34.19 -32.84 27.03
C LYS A 13 -32.87 -32.24 27.55
N ILE A 14 -32.00 -33.05 28.15
CA ILE A 14 -30.75 -32.59 28.78
C ILE A 14 -29.60 -32.51 27.76
N GLU A 15 -29.60 -33.38 26.74
CA GLU A 15 -28.62 -33.35 25.63
C GLU A 15 -28.81 -32.13 24.72
N ASN A 16 -30.05 -31.70 24.48
CA ASN A 16 -30.35 -30.54 23.63
C ASN A 16 -29.86 -29.21 24.24
N ILE A 17 -29.83 -29.09 25.57
CA ILE A 17 -29.38 -27.85 26.26
C ILE A 17 -27.86 -27.71 26.20
N LYS A 18 -27.12 -28.82 26.30
CA LYS A 18 -25.66 -28.84 26.15
C LYS A 18 -25.23 -28.52 24.71
N SER A 19 -25.98 -28.99 23.71
CA SER A 19 -25.69 -28.74 22.29
C SER A 19 -25.88 -27.27 21.90
N PHE A 20 -26.90 -26.59 22.43
CA PHE A 20 -27.11 -25.16 22.18
C PHE A 20 -26.04 -24.26 22.82
N SER A 21 -25.53 -24.64 24.00
CA SER A 21 -24.48 -23.88 24.71
C SER A 21 -23.14 -23.89 23.97
N THR A 22 -22.80 -24.99 23.30
CA THR A 22 -21.52 -25.13 22.57
C THR A 22 -21.54 -24.39 21.23
N ILE A 23 -22.68 -24.39 20.53
CA ILE A 23 -22.86 -23.65 19.27
C ILE A 23 -22.82 -22.14 19.50
N ALA A 24 -23.47 -21.64 20.56
CA ALA A 24 -23.44 -20.22 20.91
C ALA A 24 -22.02 -19.73 21.26
N SER A 25 -21.23 -20.56 21.95
CA SER A 25 -19.84 -20.24 22.31
C SER A 25 -18.90 -20.24 21.09
N LEU A 26 -19.14 -21.11 20.11
CA LEU A 26 -18.40 -21.13 18.85
C LEU A 26 -18.73 -19.91 17.97
N CYS A 27 -20.01 -19.50 17.92
CA CYS A 27 -20.42 -18.30 17.19
C CYS A 27 -19.87 -17.00 17.83
N ILE A 28 -19.80 -16.92 19.16
CA ILE A 28 -19.18 -15.77 19.86
C ILE A 28 -17.65 -15.75 19.66
N GLY A 29 -17.00 -16.92 19.66
CA GLY A 29 -15.57 -17.04 19.35
C GLY A 29 -15.21 -16.60 17.92
N ILE A 30 -16.07 -16.89 16.94
CA ILE A 30 -15.87 -16.48 15.52
C ILE A 30 -16.11 -14.99 15.31
N VAL A 31 -17.04 -14.36 16.03
CA VAL A 31 -17.28 -12.90 15.98
C VAL A 31 -16.16 -12.11 16.68
N ALA A 32 -15.49 -12.73 17.67
CA ALA A 32 -14.38 -12.12 18.41
C ALA A 32 -13.01 -12.22 17.71
N ILE A 33 -12.91 -12.95 16.59
CA ILE A 33 -11.80 -12.77 15.62
C ILE A 33 -12.13 -11.49 14.83
N GLY A 34 -12.16 -10.38 15.57
CA GLY A 34 -12.46 -9.07 15.04
C GLY A 34 -11.57 -8.79 13.86
N ILE A 35 -12.19 -8.20 12.84
CA ILE A 35 -11.56 -7.63 11.65
C ILE A 35 -10.42 -6.73 12.15
N GLN A 36 -9.21 -7.27 12.27
CA GLN A 36 -8.06 -6.45 12.55
C GLN A 36 -7.91 -5.57 11.31
N PRO A 37 -7.81 -4.24 11.44
CA PRO A 37 -7.48 -3.42 10.29
C PRO A 37 -6.12 -3.91 9.79
N VAL A 38 -6.11 -4.58 8.62
CA VAL A 38 -4.87 -4.90 7.92
C VAL A 38 -4.37 -3.57 7.38
N GLN A 39 -3.65 -2.83 8.23
CA GLN A 39 -2.99 -1.59 7.83
C GLN A 39 -1.67 -1.96 7.17
N ALA A 40 -1.72 -2.11 5.84
CA ALA A 40 -0.54 -2.13 5.01
C ALA A 40 -0.31 -0.70 4.51
N GLU A 41 0.51 0.08 5.23
CA GLU A 41 0.85 1.48 4.90
C GLU A 41 2.23 1.56 4.20
N GLY A 42 2.48 0.60 3.30
CA GLY A 42 3.70 0.55 2.48
C GLY A 42 5.00 0.30 3.22
N SER A 43 6.04 1.10 2.93
CA SER A 43 7.43 0.82 3.33
C SER A 43 7.65 0.86 4.84
N ARG A 44 6.79 1.54 5.61
CA ARG A 44 6.89 1.54 7.08
C ARG A 44 6.54 0.20 7.72
N ASN A 45 5.64 -0.58 7.13
CA ASN A 45 5.33 -1.93 7.60
C ASN A 45 6.39 -2.94 7.15
N LEU A 46 6.98 -2.72 5.97
CA LEU A 46 8.08 -3.55 5.46
C LEU A 46 9.39 -3.31 6.22
N TYR A 47 9.60 -2.05 6.65
CA TYR A 47 10.73 -1.58 7.43
C TYR A 47 10.23 -0.91 8.71
N PRO A 48 9.77 -1.67 9.72
CA PRO A 48 9.28 -1.09 10.96
C PRO A 48 10.37 -0.37 11.75
N ALA A 49 9.98 0.45 12.72
CA ALA A 49 10.92 1.11 13.63
C ALA A 49 11.78 0.13 14.44
N SER A 50 11.30 -1.12 14.60
CA SER A 50 12.04 -2.21 15.24
C SER A 50 13.10 -2.86 14.34
N SER A 51 13.19 -2.49 13.06
CA SER A 51 14.25 -2.99 12.18
C SER A 51 15.64 -2.60 12.72
N PRO A 52 16.60 -3.54 12.79
CA PRO A 52 17.96 -3.23 13.23
C PRO A 52 18.60 -2.14 12.35
N GLY A 53 19.40 -1.25 12.94
CA GLY A 53 20.11 -0.20 12.19
C GLY A 53 21.09 -0.72 11.13
N THR A 54 21.51 -1.98 11.22
CA THR A 54 22.36 -2.68 10.25
C THR A 54 21.56 -3.38 9.14
N ALA A 55 20.23 -3.32 9.18
CA ALA A 55 19.38 -3.91 8.15
C ALA A 55 19.46 -3.11 6.85
N TYR A 56 19.13 -3.80 5.75
CA TYR A 56 19.01 -3.19 4.44
C TYR A 56 17.56 -3.14 3.98
N ARG A 57 17.23 -2.12 3.20
CA ARG A 57 15.92 -1.98 2.54
C ARG A 57 15.99 -2.35 1.06
N ALA A 58 14.88 -2.86 0.56
CA ALA A 58 14.60 -3.00 -0.86
C ALA A 58 13.85 -1.74 -1.31
N ASN A 59 14.48 -0.99 -2.20
CA ASN A 59 13.89 0.20 -2.79
C ASN A 59 12.94 -0.18 -3.92
N LEU A 60 11.90 0.62 -4.16
CA LEU A 60 11.10 0.43 -5.36
C LEU A 60 11.89 0.88 -6.58
N GLU A 61 11.62 0.22 -7.70
CA GLU A 61 12.26 0.52 -8.97
C GLU A 61 11.21 0.65 -10.08
N TRP A 62 11.41 1.64 -10.95
CA TRP A 62 10.65 1.80 -12.18
C TRP A 62 11.56 2.19 -13.34
N ARG A 63 11.86 1.22 -14.22
CA ARG A 63 12.67 1.47 -15.41
C ARG A 63 12.24 0.62 -16.60
N THR A 64 12.76 0.96 -17.78
CA THR A 64 12.42 0.30 -19.05
C THR A 64 13.31 -0.89 -19.40
N GLU A 65 14.44 -1.04 -18.72
CA GLU A 65 15.38 -2.14 -18.96
C GLU A 65 14.83 -3.48 -18.46
N GLN A 66 15.23 -4.57 -19.13
CA GLN A 66 14.82 -5.92 -18.80
C GLN A 66 15.91 -6.70 -18.05
N THR A 67 15.50 -7.53 -17.09
CA THR A 67 16.34 -8.58 -16.52
C THR A 67 16.22 -9.83 -17.38
N GLY A 68 17.37 -10.35 -17.84
CA GLY A 68 17.41 -11.58 -18.65
C GLY A 68 16.66 -11.49 -19.97
N ASN A 69 16.49 -10.28 -20.53
CA ASN A 69 15.69 -10.00 -21.73
C ASN A 69 14.23 -10.52 -21.65
N LEU A 70 13.67 -10.59 -20.44
CA LEU A 70 12.35 -11.16 -20.20
C LEU A 70 11.45 -10.23 -19.38
N ILE A 71 11.91 -9.83 -18.19
CA ILE A 71 11.08 -9.10 -17.22
C ILE A 71 11.50 -7.65 -17.20
N THR A 72 10.58 -6.74 -17.48
CA THR A 72 10.82 -5.30 -17.33
C THR A 72 10.98 -4.96 -15.85
N ARG A 73 12.02 -4.21 -15.51
CA ARG A 73 12.34 -3.87 -14.11
C ARG A 73 11.42 -2.77 -13.58
N ARG A 74 10.20 -3.16 -13.22
CA ARG A 74 9.14 -2.28 -12.72
C ARG A 74 8.43 -2.90 -11.53
N THR A 75 8.34 -2.16 -10.44
CA THR A 75 7.44 -2.51 -9.35
C THR A 75 6.06 -1.90 -9.60
N LEU A 76 5.06 -2.78 -9.73
CA LEU A 76 3.66 -2.41 -9.89
C LEU A 76 2.89 -2.81 -8.63
N LEU A 77 2.26 -1.84 -7.96
CA LEU A 77 1.47 -2.10 -6.76
C LEU A 77 0.00 -2.28 -7.14
N LYS A 78 -0.60 -3.39 -6.70
CA LYS A 78 -2.02 -3.71 -6.90
C LYS A 78 -2.79 -3.38 -5.62
N VAL A 79 -3.72 -2.43 -5.69
CA VAL A 79 -4.40 -1.86 -4.52
C VAL A 79 -5.90 -2.08 -4.64
N TYR A 80 -6.47 -2.85 -3.73
CA TYR A 80 -7.92 -3.00 -3.68
C TYR A 80 -8.54 -1.82 -2.91
N ALA A 81 -9.56 -1.19 -3.48
CA ALA A 81 -10.37 -0.18 -2.80
C ALA A 81 -11.85 -0.31 -3.21
N GLN A 82 -12.75 0.00 -2.30
CA GLN A 82 -14.18 0.11 -2.55
C GLN A 82 -14.53 1.50 -3.11
N ALA A 83 -15.60 1.58 -3.89
CA ALA A 83 -16.11 2.87 -4.36
C ALA A 83 -16.34 3.84 -3.18
N GLY A 84 -15.80 5.05 -3.30
CA GLY A 84 -15.88 6.09 -2.28
C GLY A 84 -14.74 6.10 -1.25
N GLU A 85 -13.96 5.02 -1.14
CA GLU A 85 -12.74 5.02 -0.31
C GLU A 85 -11.64 5.89 -0.93
N TYR A 86 -10.69 6.32 -0.10
CA TYR A 86 -9.55 7.12 -0.49
C TYR A 86 -8.28 6.29 -0.50
N ILE A 87 -7.56 6.33 -1.62
CA ILE A 87 -6.20 5.83 -1.76
C ILE A 87 -5.25 7.00 -1.47
N LEU A 88 -4.61 6.98 -0.30
CA LEU A 88 -3.60 7.93 0.12
C LEU A 88 -2.24 7.43 -0.34
N LEU A 89 -1.43 8.34 -0.88
CA LEU A 89 -0.21 8.02 -1.60
C LEU A 89 0.93 8.91 -1.13
N GLY A 90 2.10 8.30 -0.94
CA GLY A 90 3.32 8.96 -0.53
C GLY A 90 4.56 8.35 -1.17
N SER A 91 5.55 9.17 -1.49
CA SER A 91 6.84 8.72 -2.00
C SER A 91 7.94 9.74 -1.73
N SER A 92 9.16 9.26 -1.50
CA SER A 92 10.36 10.09 -1.42
C SER A 92 10.71 10.78 -2.75
N ALA A 93 10.11 10.39 -3.87
CA ALA A 93 10.40 10.95 -5.19
C ALA A 93 9.39 11.98 -5.70
N VAL A 94 8.17 12.04 -5.14
CA VAL A 94 7.11 12.94 -5.63
C VAL A 94 7.57 14.39 -5.65
N GLY A 95 7.44 15.05 -6.80
CA GLY A 95 7.79 16.47 -6.97
C GLY A 95 9.30 16.75 -7.06
N VAL A 96 10.15 15.74 -6.90
CA VAL A 96 11.60 15.89 -7.10
C VAL A 96 11.88 15.93 -8.58
N THR A 97 12.52 17.02 -9.02
CA THR A 97 12.85 17.24 -10.43
C THR A 97 14.31 16.89 -10.70
N ARG A 98 14.56 16.25 -11.83
CA ARG A 98 15.89 15.92 -12.35
C ARG A 98 16.01 16.45 -13.76
N THR A 99 17.14 17.09 -14.07
CA THR A 99 17.50 17.44 -15.45
C THR A 99 18.72 16.63 -15.85
N SER A 100 18.60 15.87 -16.94
CA SER A 100 19.69 15.08 -17.52
C SER A 100 19.57 15.13 -19.03
N ASN A 101 20.68 15.36 -19.74
CA ASN A 101 20.70 15.47 -21.20
C ASN A 101 19.67 16.48 -21.75
N ASN A 102 19.52 17.64 -21.11
CA ASN A 102 18.52 18.67 -21.45
C ASN A 102 17.06 18.21 -21.39
N VAL A 103 16.77 17.09 -20.72
CA VAL A 103 15.41 16.64 -20.44
C VAL A 103 15.15 16.79 -18.95
N THR A 104 14.09 17.53 -18.61
CA THR A 104 13.63 17.70 -17.24
C THR A 104 12.46 16.76 -16.98
N THR A 105 12.60 15.91 -15.98
CA THR A 105 11.57 14.98 -15.51
C THR A 105 11.35 15.16 -14.01
N THR A 106 10.18 14.71 -13.53
CA THR A 106 9.78 14.81 -12.14
C THR A 106 9.29 13.45 -11.66
N GLY A 107 9.68 13.05 -10.46
CA GLY A 107 9.18 11.83 -9.83
C GLY A 107 7.72 12.00 -9.42
N ASP A 108 6.93 10.95 -9.54
CA ASP A 108 5.49 11.01 -9.32
C ASP A 108 4.91 9.64 -8.92
N ILE A 109 3.61 9.66 -8.62
CA ILE A 109 2.78 8.48 -8.42
C ILE A 109 1.60 8.56 -9.38
N TYR A 110 1.44 7.52 -10.19
CA TYR A 110 0.29 7.36 -11.08
C TYR A 110 -0.64 6.28 -10.54
N VAL A 111 -1.94 6.56 -10.63
CA VAL A 111 -3.00 5.58 -10.36
C VAL A 111 -3.77 5.34 -11.65
N TYR A 112 -4.02 4.08 -11.95
CA TYR A 112 -4.89 3.66 -13.04
C TYR A 112 -6.11 2.94 -12.45
N ASN A 113 -7.29 3.31 -12.94
CA ASN A 113 -8.55 2.66 -12.60
C ASN A 113 -8.52 1.16 -12.95
N PRO A 114 -9.40 0.35 -12.32
CA PRO A 114 -9.45 -1.09 -12.56
C PRO A 114 -9.55 -1.43 -14.05
N ASN A 115 -8.80 -2.45 -14.45
CA ASN A 115 -8.75 -3.01 -15.81
C ASN A 115 -8.13 -2.10 -16.90
N LEU A 116 -7.54 -0.95 -16.55
CA LEU A 116 -6.85 -0.10 -17.53
C LEU A 116 -5.43 -0.57 -17.87
N VAL A 117 -4.71 -1.11 -16.89
CA VAL A 117 -3.40 -1.73 -17.12
C VAL A 117 -3.62 -3.18 -17.54
N THR A 118 -3.08 -3.55 -18.71
CA THR A 118 -3.31 -4.87 -19.34
C THR A 118 -1.99 -5.54 -19.68
N GLY A 119 -2.01 -6.70 -20.33
CA GLY A 119 -0.81 -7.43 -20.73
C GLY A 119 -0.38 -8.51 -19.74
N GLN A 120 0.78 -9.10 -19.99
CA GLN A 120 1.34 -10.16 -19.16
C GLN A 120 2.12 -9.57 -17.98
N VAL A 121 2.22 -10.33 -16.89
CA VAL A 121 3.02 -9.94 -15.72
C VAL A 121 4.48 -9.71 -16.16
N GLY A 122 5.02 -8.54 -15.83
CA GLY A 122 6.38 -8.11 -16.23
C GLY A 122 6.49 -7.49 -17.63
N SER A 123 5.38 -7.41 -18.36
CA SER A 123 5.25 -6.76 -19.67
C SER A 123 3.89 -6.06 -19.81
N GLU A 124 3.50 -5.35 -18.75
CA GLU A 124 2.22 -4.65 -18.69
C GLU A 124 2.18 -3.46 -19.66
N THR A 125 1.01 -3.23 -20.25
CA THR A 125 0.69 -2.10 -21.12
C THR A 125 -0.12 -1.08 -20.34
N PHE A 126 0.35 0.18 -20.36
CA PHE A 126 -0.24 1.30 -19.64
C PHE A 126 -0.88 2.29 -20.62
N PRO A 127 -2.05 2.86 -20.30
CA PRO A 127 -2.55 4.04 -20.99
C PRO A 127 -1.56 5.21 -20.89
N SER A 128 -1.54 6.08 -21.90
CA SER A 128 -0.68 7.27 -21.88
C SER A 128 -1.08 8.31 -20.84
N ILE A 129 -2.32 8.26 -20.36
CA ILE A 129 -2.88 9.19 -19.37
C ILE A 129 -3.29 8.37 -18.14
N PRO A 130 -2.72 8.63 -16.96
CA PRO A 130 -3.17 7.98 -15.73
C PRO A 130 -4.54 8.52 -15.30
N SER A 131 -5.28 7.72 -14.53
CA SER A 131 -6.55 8.18 -13.92
C SER A 131 -6.32 9.25 -12.86
N PHE A 132 -5.15 9.23 -12.21
CA PHE A 132 -4.70 10.25 -11.28
C PHE A 132 -3.18 10.34 -11.28
N GLN A 133 -2.66 11.57 -11.11
CA GLN A 133 -1.24 11.86 -10.92
C GLN A 133 -1.07 12.67 -9.62
N CYS A 134 -0.15 12.26 -8.76
CA CYS A 134 0.00 12.84 -7.43
C CYS A 134 0.46 14.31 -7.50
N THR A 135 1.35 14.66 -8.43
CA THR A 135 1.80 16.06 -8.63
C THR A 135 0.69 17.02 -9.08
N SER A 136 -0.49 16.54 -9.48
CA SER A 136 -1.67 17.40 -9.70
C SER A 136 -2.16 18.06 -8.42
N GLN A 137 -1.78 17.54 -7.25
CA GLN A 137 -2.07 18.10 -5.95
C GLN A 137 -0.80 18.73 -5.35
N ALA A 138 -0.55 20.00 -5.67
CA ALA A 138 0.65 20.71 -5.26
C ALA A 138 0.91 20.63 -3.74
N GLY A 139 2.18 20.39 -3.36
CA GLY A 139 2.60 20.30 -1.96
C GLY A 139 2.20 19.00 -1.25
N ARG A 140 1.73 17.99 -1.97
CA ARG A 140 1.32 16.69 -1.42
C ARG A 140 2.15 15.53 -1.97
N GLY A 141 2.11 14.40 -1.26
CA GLY A 141 2.67 13.11 -1.63
C GLY A 141 4.17 12.94 -1.38
N LYS A 142 4.91 14.01 -1.05
CA LYS A 142 6.33 13.91 -0.72
C LYS A 142 6.53 13.38 0.70
N ILE A 143 7.30 12.30 0.83
CA ILE A 143 7.90 11.85 2.10
C ILE A 143 9.32 12.40 2.18
N ASN A 144 9.62 13.21 3.20
CA ASN A 144 10.89 13.93 3.34
C ASN A 144 11.88 13.26 4.28
N SER A 145 11.42 12.33 5.12
CA SER A 145 12.27 11.73 6.14
C SER A 145 11.79 10.35 6.55
N ARG A 146 12.69 9.61 7.22
CA ARG A 146 12.35 8.37 7.92
C ARG A 146 11.29 8.57 9.01
N THR A 147 11.26 9.73 9.66
CA THR A 147 10.25 10.05 10.67
C THR A 147 8.85 10.15 10.05
N GLU A 148 8.73 10.83 8.91
CA GLU A 148 7.46 10.91 8.17
C GLU A 148 7.04 9.55 7.61
N GLU A 149 7.98 8.77 7.05
CA GLU A 149 7.75 7.39 6.61
C GLU A 149 7.18 6.55 7.77
N LEU A 150 7.86 6.56 8.92
CA LEU A 150 7.46 5.80 10.09
C LEU A 150 6.18 6.30 10.75
N ALA A 151 5.74 7.52 10.50
CA ALA A 151 4.48 8.04 11.02
C ALA A 151 3.30 7.75 10.09
N GLY A 152 3.54 7.58 8.77
CA GLY A 152 2.51 7.34 7.77
C GLY A 152 1.76 8.61 7.35
N PRO A 153 0.60 8.50 6.69
CA PRO A 153 -0.14 9.64 6.17
C PRO A 153 -0.78 10.48 7.28
N LYS A 154 -0.62 11.80 7.21
CA LYS A 154 -1.50 12.77 7.89
C LYS A 154 -2.94 12.57 7.45
N SER A 155 -3.90 12.90 8.31
CA SER A 155 -5.28 13.09 7.84
C SER A 155 -5.32 14.19 6.78
N ILE A 156 -6.19 14.08 5.79
CA ILE A 156 -6.22 15.01 4.64
C ILE A 156 -6.59 16.44 5.09
N ASN A 157 -7.39 16.57 6.15
CA ASN A 157 -7.72 17.84 6.81
C ASN A 157 -6.61 18.39 7.72
N GLY A 158 -5.49 17.67 7.88
CA GLY A 158 -4.31 18.11 8.64
C GLY A 158 -4.42 18.02 10.17
N THR A 159 -5.53 17.56 10.73
CA THR A 159 -5.75 17.56 12.19
C THR A 159 -5.24 16.31 12.91
N GLY A 160 -5.06 15.20 12.19
CA GLY A 160 -4.60 13.91 12.73
C GLY A 160 -3.23 13.51 12.19
N ASN A 161 -2.44 12.84 13.04
CA ASN A 161 -1.10 12.33 12.72
C ASN A 161 -0.17 13.42 12.19
N THR A 162 -0.04 14.52 12.93
CA THR A 162 0.73 15.71 12.51
C THR A 162 2.22 15.45 12.28
N SER A 163 2.76 14.31 12.73
CA SER A 163 4.13 13.85 12.46
C SER A 163 4.27 13.14 11.10
N GLY A 164 3.15 12.78 10.46
CA GLY A 164 3.12 12.11 9.16
C GLY A 164 3.44 13.02 7.97
N TYR A 165 3.49 12.44 6.78
CA TYR A 165 3.59 13.22 5.53
C TYR A 165 2.21 13.67 5.05
N THR A 166 2.17 14.76 4.28
CA THR A 166 0.93 15.23 3.64
C THR A 166 0.67 14.41 2.38
N ALA A 167 -0.17 13.37 2.46
CA ALA A 167 -0.48 12.52 1.32
C ALA A 167 -1.21 13.26 0.19
N CYS A 168 -0.93 12.85 -1.04
CA CYS A 168 -1.88 13.03 -2.13
C CYS A 168 -2.92 11.91 -2.03
N TYR A 169 -4.12 12.16 -2.56
CA TYR A 169 -5.24 11.24 -2.39
C TYR A 169 -6.08 11.15 -3.66
N TYR A 170 -6.54 9.93 -3.92
CA TYR A 170 -7.46 9.61 -5.00
C TYR A 170 -8.69 8.89 -4.44
N GLN A 171 -9.89 9.44 -4.68
CA GLN A 171 -11.12 8.77 -4.27
C GLN A 171 -11.48 7.72 -5.33
N ALA A 172 -11.61 6.46 -4.92
CA ALA A 172 -11.92 5.35 -5.79
C ALA A 172 -13.32 5.52 -6.42
N PRO A 173 -13.44 5.74 -7.76
CA PRO A 173 -14.74 5.89 -8.41
C PRO A 173 -15.55 4.57 -8.46
N SER A 174 -14.87 3.43 -8.39
CA SER A 174 -15.47 2.10 -8.47
C SER A 174 -14.76 1.11 -7.55
N THR A 175 -15.46 0.08 -7.08
CA THR A 175 -14.80 -1.01 -6.35
C THR A 175 -13.94 -1.84 -7.31
N GLY A 176 -12.69 -2.10 -6.94
CA GLY A 176 -11.80 -2.93 -7.74
C GLY A 176 -10.33 -2.83 -7.35
N ILE A 177 -9.47 -3.43 -8.18
CA ILE A 177 -8.02 -3.37 -8.03
C ILE A 177 -7.49 -2.24 -8.91
N TYR A 178 -6.87 -1.26 -8.26
CA TYR A 178 -6.18 -0.14 -8.88
C TYR A 178 -4.70 -0.47 -9.06
N ASP A 179 -4.14 0.02 -10.15
CA ASP A 179 -2.73 -0.10 -10.46
C ASP A 179 -2.01 1.18 -10.05
N VAL A 180 -1.08 1.06 -9.11
CA VAL A 180 -0.29 2.18 -8.59
C VAL A 180 1.16 2.03 -9.01
N VAL A 181 1.65 3.06 -9.71
CA VAL A 181 3.02 3.16 -10.17
C VAL A 181 3.70 4.29 -9.41
N ILE A 182 4.79 3.99 -8.73
CA ILE A 182 5.62 4.98 -8.02
C ILE A 182 6.97 5.00 -8.72
N PHE A 183 7.37 6.14 -9.28
CA PHE A 183 8.61 6.26 -10.04
C PHE A 183 9.49 7.42 -9.58
N GLY A 184 10.80 7.21 -9.73
CA GLY A 184 11.81 8.16 -9.32
C GLY A 184 11.92 9.41 -10.22
N PRO A 185 12.76 10.38 -9.86
CA PRO A 185 12.93 11.66 -10.57
C PRO A 185 13.38 11.54 -12.03
N ALA A 186 13.94 10.40 -12.43
CA ALA A 186 14.29 10.14 -13.82
C ALA A 186 13.05 10.04 -14.75
N GLY A 187 11.85 9.86 -14.18
CA GLY A 187 10.59 9.83 -14.89
C GLY A 187 10.13 8.44 -15.32
N PHE A 188 8.91 8.38 -15.87
CA PHE A 188 8.22 7.13 -16.20
C PHE A 188 8.94 6.25 -17.24
N ASN A 189 9.76 6.87 -18.10
CA ASN A 189 10.49 6.17 -19.17
C ASN A 189 11.98 6.01 -18.86
N ALA A 190 12.38 6.14 -17.59
CA ALA A 190 13.77 6.05 -17.18
C ALA A 190 14.42 4.70 -17.56
N SER A 191 15.69 4.78 -17.95
CA SER A 191 16.61 3.64 -18.04
C SER A 191 17.76 3.85 -17.04
N GLY A 192 18.46 2.77 -16.67
CA GLY A 192 19.53 2.79 -15.68
C GLY A 192 19.07 2.72 -14.21
N ASP A 193 20.05 2.52 -13.33
CA ASP A 193 19.86 2.43 -11.88
C ASP A 193 19.68 3.81 -11.22
N GLY A 194 18.97 3.83 -10.09
CA GLY A 194 18.92 4.97 -9.18
C GLY A 194 20.08 4.97 -8.17
N GLY A 195 20.30 6.11 -7.52
CA GLY A 195 21.32 6.32 -6.49
C GLY A 195 20.81 6.29 -5.05
N VAL A 196 19.61 5.74 -4.82
CA VAL A 196 19.08 5.48 -3.47
C VAL A 196 20.01 4.54 -2.71
N THR A 197 20.19 4.78 -1.41
CA THR A 197 20.94 3.84 -0.56
C THR A 197 20.01 2.72 -0.09
N ALA A 198 20.60 1.62 0.38
CA ALA A 198 19.85 0.53 1.01
C ALA A 198 19.75 0.70 2.54
N GLU A 199 20.04 1.89 3.09
CA GLU A 199 20.10 2.08 4.54
C GLU A 199 18.70 2.10 5.17
N ILE A 200 18.52 1.45 6.32
CA ILE A 200 17.21 1.43 6.98
C ILE A 200 16.79 2.80 7.56
N ASN A 201 17.73 3.68 7.88
CA ASN A 201 17.46 4.94 8.58
C ASN A 201 17.21 6.13 7.67
N LEU A 202 17.38 5.96 6.35
CA LEU A 202 17.32 7.02 5.33
C LEU A 202 18.09 8.30 5.72
N THR A 203 19.34 8.19 6.16
CA THR A 203 20.15 9.36 6.53
C THR A 203 20.85 10.03 5.35
N SER A 204 21.04 9.34 4.22
CA SER A 204 21.58 9.90 2.99
C SER A 204 20.58 10.82 2.29
N SER A 205 21.06 11.97 1.79
CA SER A 205 20.27 12.89 0.97
C SER A 205 19.81 12.26 -0.35
N THR A 206 20.60 11.31 -0.88
CA THR A 206 20.30 10.62 -2.15
C THR A 206 19.00 9.82 -2.13
N ASN A 207 18.46 9.55 -0.94
CA ASN A 207 17.16 8.92 -0.75
C ASN A 207 15.98 9.86 -1.02
N PHE A 208 16.22 11.17 -1.06
CA PHE A 208 15.17 12.20 -1.16
C PHE A 208 15.41 13.25 -2.25
N ASP A 209 16.60 13.28 -2.86
CA ASP A 209 16.96 14.21 -3.94
C ASP A 209 16.88 13.59 -5.34
N SER A 210 17.35 14.31 -6.36
CA SER A 210 17.31 13.89 -7.77
C SER A 210 18.16 12.66 -8.08
N SER A 211 19.11 12.31 -7.22
CA SER A 211 19.97 11.13 -7.34
C SER A 211 19.17 9.83 -7.23
N GLN A 212 17.95 9.87 -6.68
CA GLN A 212 17.02 8.74 -6.67
C GLN A 212 16.84 8.11 -8.06
N GLY A 213 16.96 8.89 -9.14
CA GLY A 213 16.95 8.35 -10.51
C GLY A 213 15.68 7.57 -10.82
N SER A 214 15.81 6.29 -11.14
CA SER A 214 14.69 5.36 -11.43
C SER A 214 14.14 4.65 -10.17
N SER A 215 14.67 4.95 -8.99
CA SER A 215 14.36 4.27 -7.74
C SER A 215 13.68 5.19 -6.72
N VAL A 216 13.09 4.58 -5.68
CA VAL A 216 12.37 5.28 -4.61
C VAL A 216 12.68 4.62 -3.27
N ALA A 217 13.09 5.43 -2.29
CA ALA A 217 13.60 4.95 -1.00
C ALA A 217 12.49 4.76 0.07
N ALA A 218 11.48 5.63 0.06
CA ALA A 218 10.31 5.53 0.94
C ALA A 218 9.03 5.65 0.11
N TRP A 219 8.02 4.85 0.44
CA TRP A 219 6.76 4.82 -0.29
C TRP A 219 5.62 4.35 0.60
N ASP A 220 4.42 4.83 0.30
CA ASP A 220 3.23 4.47 1.04
C ASP A 220 2.03 4.47 0.10
N VAL A 221 1.21 3.42 0.25
CA VAL A 221 -0.12 3.34 -0.32
C VAL A 221 -1.05 2.85 0.77
N THR A 222 -1.99 3.70 1.16
CA THR A 222 -2.92 3.45 2.26
C THR A 222 -4.35 3.64 1.78
N VAL A 223 -5.26 2.71 2.09
CA VAL A 223 -6.69 2.85 1.78
C VAL A 223 -7.47 3.21 3.04
N ARG A 224 -8.30 4.25 2.97
CA ARG A 224 -9.14 4.72 4.08
C ARG A 224 -10.57 4.97 3.65
N SER A 225 -11.50 4.71 4.55
CA SER A 225 -12.93 5.02 4.35
C SER A 225 -13.25 6.51 4.45
N SER A 226 -12.35 7.32 5.04
CA SER A 226 -12.55 8.76 5.20
C SER A 226 -11.24 9.55 5.16
N THR A 227 -11.38 10.86 5.02
CA THR A 227 -10.28 11.82 4.96
C THR A 227 -9.80 12.30 6.33
N SER A 228 -10.51 11.95 7.41
CA SER A 228 -10.33 12.54 8.75
C SER A 228 -9.97 11.54 9.85
N VAL A 229 -10.15 10.24 9.63
CA VAL A 229 -9.91 9.20 10.66
C VAL A 229 -8.58 8.49 10.41
N LEU A 230 -7.83 8.23 11.48
CA LEU A 230 -6.67 7.35 11.54
C LEU A 230 -7.11 5.99 12.08
#